data_AF-A0A2Z6SAV1-F1
#
_entry.id   AF-A0A2Z6SAV1-F1
#
_cell.length_a   1.000
_cell.length_b   1.000
_cell.length_c   1.000
_cell.angle_alpha   90.00
_cell.angle_beta   90.00
_cell.angle_gamma   90.00
#
_symmetry.space_group_name_H-M   'P 1'
#
loop_
_entity.id
_entity.type
_entity.pdbx_description
1 polymer ?
#
loop_
_entity_poly.entity_id
_entity_poly.type
_entity_poly.pdbx_seq_one_letter_code
_entity_poly.pdbx_strand_id
1 'polypeptide(L)'
;MLKRKSQTKSYNTTLLSIGKIILETHYGHFSREWWIVTKRNINDQATLLVLIRLGMQTLTKLNSYDFIITVLEPNMEISPSPRYQAICYFINNELINGDICTNSSFAITSLYKHLFGTKTKFSGPLVMGFTKRLL
;
A
#
# COMPACT_ATOMS: atom_id res chain seq x y z
N MET A 1 2.51 -34.18 -9.07
CA MET A 1 3.00 -32.80 -9.03
C MET A 1 2.49 -32.12 -7.76
N LEU A 2 3.32 -32.01 -6.71
CA LEU A 2 2.93 -31.40 -5.44
C LEU A 2 2.71 -29.89 -5.63
N LYS A 3 1.47 -29.42 -5.46
CA LYS A 3 1.16 -27.99 -5.40
C LYS A 3 1.90 -27.40 -4.19
N ARG A 4 2.99 -26.68 -4.43
CA ARG A 4 3.64 -25.84 -3.40
C ARG A 4 2.59 -24.86 -2.87
N LYS A 5 2.14 -25.06 -1.63
CA LYS A 5 1.38 -24.05 -0.87
C LYS A 5 2.31 -22.84 -0.71
N SER A 6 2.12 -21.81 -1.52
CA SER A 6 2.78 -20.52 -1.34
C SER A 6 2.28 -19.94 -0.01
N GLN A 7 3.09 -20.07 1.05
CA GLN A 7 2.90 -19.28 2.26
C GLN A 7 3.06 -17.82 1.86
N THR A 8 1.93 -17.11 1.79
CA THR A 8 1.92 -15.70 1.43
C THR A 8 2.29 -14.92 2.69
N LYS A 9 3.41 -14.18 2.63
CA LYS A 9 3.84 -13.34 3.74
C LYS A 9 2.71 -12.38 4.10
N SER A 10 2.33 -12.37 5.36
CA SER A 10 1.14 -11.69 5.86
C SER A 10 1.58 -10.67 6.89
N TYR A 11 1.16 -9.41 6.74
CA TYR A 11 1.44 -8.35 7.70
C TYR A 11 0.24 -8.16 8.62
N ASN A 12 0.53 -7.71 9.84
CA ASN A 12 -0.47 -7.14 10.74
C ASN A 12 -0.51 -5.64 10.47
N THR A 13 -1.60 -5.19 9.85
CA THR A 13 -1.76 -3.83 9.34
C THR A 13 -2.99 -3.21 9.96
N THR A 14 -2.82 -2.01 10.51
CA THR A 14 -3.91 -1.21 11.10
C THR A 14 -4.29 -0.10 10.15
N LEU A 15 -5.59 0.12 9.94
CA LEU A 15 -6.09 1.29 9.23
C LEU A 15 -6.12 2.48 10.20
N LEU A 16 -5.31 3.51 9.95
CA LEU A 16 -5.29 4.73 10.75
C LEU A 16 -6.32 5.75 10.27
N SER A 17 -6.44 5.88 8.94
CA SER A 17 -7.41 6.76 8.29
C SER A 17 -7.99 6.03 7.09
N ILE A 18 -9.31 6.04 6.98
CA ILE A 18 -10.01 5.40 5.85
C ILE A 18 -9.83 6.18 4.55
N GLY A 19 -9.56 7.48 4.60
CA GLY A 19 -9.50 8.34 3.42
C GLY A 19 -10.87 8.63 2.80
N LYS A 20 -10.86 9.40 1.71
CA LYS A 20 -12.05 9.90 1.01
C LYS A 20 -12.22 9.24 -0.34
N ILE A 21 -13.47 9.00 -0.71
CA ILE A 21 -13.89 8.69 -2.07
C ILE A 21 -14.23 10.02 -2.74
N ILE A 22 -13.57 10.31 -3.84
CA ILE A 22 -13.74 11.52 -4.65
C ILE A 22 -14.37 11.09 -5.97
N LEU A 23 -15.45 11.78 -6.35
CA LEU A 23 -16.27 11.40 -7.49
C LEU A 23 -15.45 11.34 -8.78
N GLU A 24 -14.66 12.39 -9.02
CA GLU A 24 -13.86 12.59 -10.22
C GLU A 24 -12.77 11.52 -10.37
N THR A 25 -12.16 11.09 -9.27
CA THR A 25 -11.06 10.12 -9.33
C THR A 25 -11.53 8.67 -9.26
N HIS A 26 -12.55 8.37 -8.45
CA HIS A 26 -12.97 6.97 -8.19
C HIS A 26 -14.10 6.51 -9.13
N TYR A 27 -14.86 7.44 -9.72
CA TYR A 27 -15.95 7.14 -10.66
C TYR A 27 -15.79 7.84 -12.01
N GLY A 28 -14.74 8.64 -12.20
CA GLY A 28 -14.44 9.29 -13.48
C GLY A 28 -13.64 8.42 -14.45
N HIS A 29 -13.10 9.08 -15.48
CA HIS A 29 -12.37 8.44 -16.58
C HIS A 29 -11.18 7.58 -16.11
N PHE A 30 -10.54 7.98 -15.00
CA PHE A 30 -9.38 7.30 -14.43
C PHE A 30 -9.70 6.38 -13.25
N SER A 31 -10.98 6.04 -13.04
CA SER A 31 -11.44 5.19 -11.94
C SER A 31 -10.60 3.94 -11.77
N ARG A 32 -10.27 3.24 -12.86
CA ARG A 32 -9.46 1.99 -12.85
C ARG A 32 -8.13 2.10 -12.10
N GLU A 33 -7.51 3.28 -12.08
CA GLU A 33 -6.22 3.49 -11.39
C GLU A 33 -6.34 3.47 -9.86
N TRP A 34 -7.56 3.60 -9.34
CA TRP A 34 -7.88 3.66 -7.92
C TRP A 34 -8.41 2.33 -7.35
N TRP A 35 -8.27 1.23 -8.09
CA TRP A 35 -8.68 -0.11 -7.64
C TRP A 35 -7.54 -1.11 -7.74
N ILE A 36 -7.39 -1.93 -6.71
CA ILE A 36 -6.44 -3.05 -6.68
C ILE A 36 -7.19 -4.35 -6.93
N VAL A 37 -6.76 -5.07 -7.97
CA VAL A 37 -7.21 -6.44 -8.23
C VAL A 37 -6.58 -7.37 -7.20
N THR A 38 -7.42 -7.97 -6.36
CA THR A 38 -7.02 -9.05 -5.46
C THR A 38 -7.40 -10.40 -6.06
N LYS A 39 -6.75 -11.49 -5.60
CA LYS A 39 -6.86 -12.81 -6.23
C LYS A 39 -8.32 -13.22 -6.42
N ARG A 40 -8.60 -13.80 -7.59
CA ARG A 40 -9.83 -14.56 -7.86
C ARG A 40 -9.96 -15.65 -6.80
N ASN A 41 -11.12 -15.71 -6.15
CA ASN A 41 -11.45 -16.86 -5.34
C ASN A 41 -11.60 -18.04 -6.30
N ILE A 42 -10.88 -19.16 -6.10
CA ILE A 42 -10.87 -20.24 -7.10
C ILE A 42 -12.27 -20.86 -7.28
N ASN A 43 -13.12 -20.70 -6.26
CA ASN A 43 -14.50 -21.17 -6.25
C ASN A 43 -15.52 -20.12 -6.73
N ASP A 44 -15.11 -18.86 -6.88
CA ASP A 44 -15.99 -17.74 -7.18
C ASP A 44 -15.37 -16.96 -8.35
N GLN A 45 -16.02 -16.97 -9.51
CA GLN A 45 -15.52 -16.31 -10.73
C GLN A 45 -15.33 -14.79 -10.57
N ALA A 46 -15.74 -14.22 -9.43
CA ALA A 46 -15.60 -12.81 -9.09
C ALA A 46 -14.15 -12.42 -8.75
N THR A 47 -13.70 -11.35 -9.41
CA THR A 47 -12.46 -10.66 -9.05
C THR A 47 -12.76 -9.66 -7.95
N LEU A 48 -12.13 -9.82 -6.78
CA LEU A 48 -12.27 -8.89 -5.67
C LEU A 48 -11.44 -7.62 -5.96
N LEU A 49 -12.11 -6.48 -6.08
CA LEU A 49 -11.47 -5.17 -6.22
C LEU A 49 -11.44 -4.47 -4.86
N VAL A 50 -10.27 -3.97 -4.49
CA VAL A 50 -10.09 -3.16 -3.28
C VAL A 50 -9.92 -1.71 -3.68
N LEU A 51 -10.78 -0.84 -3.16
CA LEU A 51 -10.75 0.58 -3.40
C LEU A 51 -9.57 1.23 -2.66
N ILE A 52 -8.76 1.99 -3.39
CA ILE A 52 -7.74 2.88 -2.82
C ILE A 52 -8.43 4.22 -2.60
N ARG A 53 -8.35 4.80 -1.40
CA ARG A 53 -9.02 6.07 -1.06
C ARG A 53 -7.99 7.18 -0.85
N LEU A 54 -8.31 8.39 -1.27
CA LEU A 54 -7.40 9.52 -1.09
C LEU A 54 -7.21 9.84 0.40
N GLY A 55 -5.97 10.02 0.84
CA GLY A 55 -5.66 10.30 2.25
C GLY A 55 -5.82 9.09 3.16
N MET A 56 -6.01 7.89 2.59
CA MET A 56 -5.97 6.65 3.35
C MET A 56 -4.59 6.47 3.99
N GLN A 57 -4.56 6.06 5.25
CA GLN A 57 -3.34 5.81 6.00
C GLN A 57 -3.37 4.43 6.64
N THR A 58 -2.31 3.66 6.43
CA THR A 58 -2.14 2.33 7.02
C THR A 58 -0.85 2.28 7.82
N LEU A 59 -0.89 1.62 8.97
CA LEU A 59 0.25 1.39 9.85
C LEU A 59 0.60 -0.10 9.86
N THR A 60 1.87 -0.40 9.63
CA THR A 60 2.41 -1.76 9.72
C THR A 60 3.75 -1.74 10.41
N LYS A 61 3.94 -2.66 11.36
CA LYS A 61 5.22 -2.82 12.06
C LYS A 61 6.20 -3.63 11.21
N LEU A 62 7.32 -3.03 10.84
CA LEU A 62 8.42 -3.68 10.12
C LEU A 62 9.70 -3.50 10.91
N ASN A 63 10.41 -4.60 11.19
CA ASN A 63 11.63 -4.60 12.01
C ASN A 63 11.45 -3.88 13.36
N SER A 64 10.30 -4.07 14.00
CA SER A 64 9.90 -3.43 15.27
C SER A 64 9.61 -1.93 15.21
N TYR A 65 9.71 -1.28 14.06
CA TYR A 65 9.34 0.13 13.87
C TYR A 65 7.99 0.26 13.15
N ASP A 66 7.25 1.30 13.48
CA ASP A 66 5.96 1.59 12.87
C ASP A 66 6.14 2.38 11.58
N PHE A 67 5.70 1.77 10.48
CA PHE A 67 5.68 2.40 9.16
C PHE A 67 4.26 2.81 8.83
N ILE A 68 4.07 4.07 8.46
CA ILE A 68 2.79 4.60 7.98
C ILE A 68 2.90 4.85 6.48
N ILE A 69 1.99 4.28 5.70
CA ILE A 69 1.87 4.57 4.27
C ILE A 69 0.61 5.40 4.05
N THR A 70 0.78 6.57 3.43
CA THR A 70 -0.31 7.48 3.08
C THR A 70 -0.54 7.47 1.57
N VAL A 71 -1.82 7.39 1.17
CA VAL A 71 -2.26 7.60 -0.22
C VAL A 71 -2.42 9.09 -0.48
N LEU A 72 -1.75 9.58 -1.51
CA LEU A 72 -1.69 10.98 -1.90
C LEU A 72 -2.38 11.21 -3.25
N GLU A 73 -2.63 12.48 -3.53
CA GLU A 73 -3.20 12.94 -4.79
C GLU A 73 -2.31 12.55 -5.97
N PRO A 74 -2.92 12.25 -7.13
CA PRO A 74 -2.19 11.94 -8.33
C PRO A 74 -1.42 13.19 -8.78
N ASN A 75 -0.32 12.99 -9.52
CA ASN A 75 0.25 14.08 -10.30
C ASN A 75 -0.27 13.92 -11.73
N MET A 76 -1.25 14.73 -12.11
CA MET A 76 -1.91 14.63 -13.42
C MET A 76 -0.97 14.85 -14.61
N GLU A 77 0.19 15.48 -14.42
CA GLU A 77 1.23 15.60 -15.46
C GLU A 77 1.99 14.28 -15.70
N ILE A 78 2.04 13.40 -14.69
CA ILE A 78 2.78 12.14 -14.71
C ILE A 78 1.84 10.95 -14.90
N SER A 79 0.84 10.84 -14.02
CA SER A 79 -0.15 9.76 -14.05
C SER A 79 -1.37 10.10 -13.19
N PRO A 80 -2.59 9.72 -13.63
CA PRO A 80 -3.79 9.82 -12.81
C PRO A 80 -3.87 8.78 -11.67
N SER A 81 -2.88 7.88 -11.57
CA SER A 81 -2.80 6.90 -10.48
C SER A 81 -2.43 7.55 -9.14
N PRO A 82 -2.90 6.97 -8.01
CA PRO A 82 -2.52 7.45 -6.68
C PRO A 82 -1.01 7.42 -6.48
N ARG A 83 -0.53 8.40 -5.71
CA ARG A 83 0.84 8.41 -5.20
C ARG A 83 0.88 7.94 -3.75
N TYR A 84 2.06 7.57 -3.30
CA TYR A 84 2.26 6.98 -1.98
C TYR A 84 3.49 7.58 -1.34
N GLN A 85 3.38 7.86 -0.05
CA GLN A 85 4.52 8.20 0.78
C GLN A 85 4.53 7.30 2.01
N ALA A 86 5.68 6.71 2.29
CA ALA A 86 5.92 6.00 3.53
C ALA A 86 6.65 6.93 4.50
N ILE A 87 6.32 6.86 5.77
CA ILE A 87 7.01 7.53 6.87
C ILE A 87 7.27 6.52 7.98
N CYS A 88 8.27 6.78 8.82
CA CYS A 88 8.63 5.91 9.94
C CYS A 88 9.10 6.77 11.11
N TYR A 89 8.59 6.48 12.32
CA TYR A 89 9.19 7.00 13.55
C TYR A 89 10.38 6.13 13.88
N PHE A 90 11.58 6.68 13.70
CA PHE A 90 12.84 5.98 13.88
C PHE A 90 13.48 6.31 15.23
N ILE A 91 14.75 5.94 15.41
CA ILE A 91 15.52 6.13 16.65
C ILE A 91 15.21 7.49 17.30
N ASN A 92 14.99 7.51 18.61
CA ASN A 92 14.60 8.70 19.39
C ASN A 92 13.26 9.35 18.94
N ASN A 93 12.38 8.58 18.30
CA ASN A 93 11.08 9.03 17.80
C ASN A 93 11.18 10.12 16.72
N GLU A 94 12.31 10.17 16.00
CA GLU A 94 12.50 11.06 14.86
C GLU A 94 11.62 10.61 13.68
N LEU A 95 10.84 11.53 13.11
CA LEU A 95 10.01 11.23 11.95
C LEU A 95 10.83 11.29 10.66
N ILE A 96 11.04 10.14 10.03
CA ILE A 96 11.72 10.05 8.74
C ILE A 96 10.68 9.90 7.63
N ASN A 97 10.77 10.80 6.65
CA ASN A 97 9.90 10.80 5.47
C ASN A 97 10.60 10.10 4.30
N GLY A 98 9.90 9.17 3.67
CA GLY A 98 10.30 8.63 2.38
C GLY A 98 9.88 9.54 1.23
N ASP A 99 10.39 9.23 0.05
CA ASP A 99 10.02 9.91 -1.20
C ASP A 99 8.56 9.64 -1.56
N ILE A 100 7.94 10.61 -2.24
CA ILE A 100 6.64 10.42 -2.87
C ILE A 100 6.83 9.60 -4.14
N CYS A 101 6.16 8.45 -4.20
CA CYS A 101 6.33 7.46 -5.25
C CYS A 101 5.00 7.11 -5.92
N THR A 102 5.01 6.72 -7.19
CA THR A 102 3.82 6.23 -7.91
C THR A 102 3.47 4.77 -7.57
N ASN A 103 4.28 4.10 -6.74
CA ASN A 103 4.08 2.71 -6.33
C ASN A 103 4.35 2.56 -4.82
N SER A 104 3.36 2.05 -4.09
CA SER A 104 3.46 1.80 -2.65
C SER A 104 4.58 0.82 -2.29
N SER A 105 4.88 -0.16 -3.15
CA SER A 105 5.98 -1.11 -2.93
C SER A 105 7.33 -0.43 -2.97
N PHE A 106 7.50 0.55 -3.86
CA PHE A 106 8.73 1.30 -3.95
C PHE A 106 8.87 2.26 -2.76
N ALA A 107 7.82 3.00 -2.40
CA ALA A 107 7.81 3.91 -1.26
C ALA A 107 8.26 3.25 0.05
N ILE A 108 7.69 2.08 0.37
CA ILE A 108 8.05 1.37 1.61
C ILE A 108 9.44 0.73 1.51
N THR A 109 9.81 0.20 0.34
CA THR A 109 11.09 -0.49 0.16
C THR A 109 12.26 0.50 0.17
N SER A 110 12.12 1.66 -0.46
CA SER A 110 13.15 2.70 -0.49
C SER A 110 13.38 3.25 0.91
N LEU A 111 12.32 3.59 1.65
CA LEU A 111 12.44 4.07 3.04
C LEU A 111 13.07 3.00 3.93
N TYR A 112 12.61 1.75 3.87
CA TYR A 112 13.19 0.67 4.67
C TYR A 112 14.68 0.46 4.36
N LYS A 113 15.06 0.51 3.07
CA LYS A 113 16.47 0.42 2.67
C LYS A 113 17.27 1.61 3.20
N HIS A 114 16.72 2.81 3.16
CA HIS A 114 17.37 4.01 3.69
C HIS A 114 17.65 3.87 5.19
N LEU A 115 16.67 3.39 5.97
CA LEU A 115 16.78 3.27 7.43
C LEU A 115 17.70 2.12 7.89
N PHE A 116 17.71 0.99 7.18
CA PHE A 116 18.40 -0.23 7.64
C PHE A 116 19.54 -0.70 6.74
N GLY A 117 19.79 -0.05 5.59
CA GLY A 117 20.84 -0.44 4.64
C GLY A 117 20.62 -1.79 3.93
N THR A 118 19.46 -2.43 4.09
CA THR A 118 19.21 -3.78 3.55
C THR A 118 18.63 -3.75 2.13
N LYS A 119 18.78 -4.85 1.39
CA LYS A 119 18.14 -5.05 0.07
C LYS A 119 16.73 -5.65 0.16
N THR A 120 16.11 -5.64 1.35
CA THR A 120 14.77 -6.22 1.57
C THR A 120 13.74 -5.50 0.71
N LYS A 121 12.93 -6.26 -0.03
CA LYS A 121 11.81 -5.74 -0.82
C LYS A 121 10.49 -6.08 -0.15
N PHE A 122 9.56 -5.14 -0.17
CA PHE A 122 8.21 -5.34 0.32
C PHE A 122 7.21 -5.15 -0.82
N SER A 123 6.12 -5.91 -0.76
CA SER A 123 4.94 -5.65 -1.58
C SER A 123 4.08 -4.63 -0.85
N GLY A 124 3.95 -3.44 -1.43
CA GLY A 124 3.14 -2.35 -0.89
C GLY A 124 1.71 -2.78 -0.63
N PRO A 125 0.99 -3.41 -1.59
CA PRO A 125 -0.37 -3.89 -1.34
C PRO A 125 -0.49 -4.92 -0.22
N LEU A 126 0.52 -5.78 -0.02
CA LEU A 126 0.55 -6.70 1.13
C LEU A 126 0.78 -5.94 2.45
N VAL A 127 1.70 -4.97 2.47
CA VAL A 127 2.03 -4.17 3.67
C VAL A 127 0.91 -3.21 4.05
N MET A 128 0.19 -2.66 3.08
CA MET A 128 -1.02 -1.86 3.30
C MET A 128 -2.25 -2.74 3.58
N GLY A 129 -2.08 -4.07 3.52
CA GLY A 129 -3.11 -5.04 3.84
C GLY A 129 -4.26 -5.15 2.84
N PHE A 130 -4.13 -4.58 1.63
CA PHE A 130 -5.11 -4.68 0.54
C PHE A 130 -5.36 -6.09 0.01
N THR A 131 -4.56 -7.07 0.43
CA THR A 131 -4.68 -8.48 0.01
C THR A 131 -5.41 -9.35 1.04
N LYS A 132 -5.77 -8.77 2.19
CA LYS A 132 -6.70 -9.32 3.17
C LYS A 132 -7.95 -8.44 3.15
N ARG A 133 -9.11 -9.00 3.51
CA ARG A 133 -10.30 -8.19 3.80
C ARG A 133 -10.00 -7.34 5.05
N LEU A 134 -9.47 -6.14 4.86
CA LEU A 134 -9.37 -5.12 5.90
C LEU A 134 -10.63 -4.22 5.95
N LEU A 135 -11.64 -4.56 5.16
CA LEU A 135 -12.96 -3.95 5.09
C LEU A 135 -14.04 -5.05 5.20
#